data_AF-Q0YP22-F1
#
_entry.id   AF-Q0YP22-F1
#
_cell.length_a   1.000
_cell.length_b   1.000
_cell.length_c   1.000
_cell.angle_alpha   90.00
_cell.angle_beta   90.00
_cell.angle_gamma   90.00
#
_symmetry.space_group_name_H-M   'P 1'
#
loop_
_entity.id
_entity.type
_entity.pdbx_description
1 polymer ?
#
loop_
_entity_poly.entity_id
_entity_poly.type
_entity_poly.pdbx_seq_one_letter_code
_entity_poly.pdbx_strand_id
1 'polypeptide(L)' 'MIEKQELIKKLKMAALSEEALVALISKHLSIALNQSRLDEEVLGKLRYLLDILKEDSILHEAMLNSLVVSISNSETNVY' A
#
# COMPACT_ATOMS: atom_id res chain seq x y z
N MET A 1 -24.65 -8.57 1.11
CA MET A 1 -24.22 -9.79 1.81
C MET A 1 -23.11 -10.44 0.99
N ILE A 2 -21.87 -10.19 1.39
CA ILE A 2 -20.68 -10.80 0.79
C ILE A 2 -20.29 -11.97 1.69
N GLU A 3 -19.98 -13.12 1.12
CA GLU A 3 -19.44 -14.22 1.92
C GLU A 3 -18.12 -13.79 2.54
N LYS A 4 -17.97 -14.06 3.84
CA LYS A 4 -16.78 -13.70 4.62
C LYS A 4 -15.46 -14.08 3.93
N GLN A 5 -15.41 -15.25 3.31
CA GLN A 5 -14.24 -15.74 2.57
C GLN A 5 -13.95 -14.90 1.32
N GLU A 6 -14.99 -14.47 0.60
CA GLU A 6 -14.85 -13.62 -0.58
C GLU A 6 -14.35 -12.22 -0.19
N LEU A 7 -14.85 -11.66 0.92
CA LEU A 7 -14.37 -10.39 1.45
C LEU A 7 -12.91 -10.46 1.89
N ILE A 8 -12.51 -11.51 2.62
CA ILE A 8 -11.11 -11.73 3.03
C ILE A 8 -10.22 -11.85 1.78
N LYS A 9 -10.65 -12.57 0.75
CA LYS A 9 -9.91 -12.69 -0.50
C LYS A 9 -9.72 -11.33 -1.17
N LYS A 10 -10.77 -10.50 -1.24
CA LYS A 10 -10.69 -9.14 -1.79
C LYS A 10 -9.73 -8.24 -1.00
N LEU A 11 -9.78 -8.28 0.33
CA LEU A 11 -8.89 -7.50 1.19
C LEU A 11 -7.42 -7.93 1.03
N LYS A 12 -7.14 -9.23 0.95
CA LYS A 12 -5.78 -9.74 0.69
C LYS A 12 -5.26 -9.34 -0.69
N MET A 13 -6.12 -9.39 -1.72
CA MET A 13 -5.75 -8.93 -3.06
C MET A 13 -5.49 -7.42 -3.10
N ALA A 14 -6.26 -6.62 -2.36
CA ALA A 14 -6.03 -5.19 -2.25
C ALA A 14 -4.67 -4.89 -1.61
N ALA A 15 -4.34 -5.56 -0.49
CA ALA A 15 -3.04 -5.41 0.18
C ALA A 15 -1.86 -5.72 -0.77
N LEU A 16 -1.92 -6.85 -1.48
CA LEU A 16 -0.89 -7.24 -2.46
C LEU A 16 -0.78 -6.25 -3.63
N SER A 17 -1.92 -5.72 -4.11
CA SER A 17 -1.92 -4.76 -5.21
C SER A 17 -1.30 -3.42 -4.79
N GLU A 18 -1.55 -3.00 -3.56
CA GLU A 18 -1.02 -1.76 -3.01
C GLU A 18 0.49 -1.86 -2.79
N GLU A 19 0.96 -2.95 -2.18
CA GLU A 19 2.40 -3.24 -2.02
C GLU A 19 3.12 -3.24 -3.38
N ALA A 20 2.54 -3.92 -4.38
CA ALA A 20 3.10 -3.97 -5.72
C ALA A 20 3.17 -2.58 -6.40
N LEU A 21 2.13 -1.75 -6.22
CA LEU A 21 2.10 -0.40 -6.76
C LEU A 21 3.18 0.48 -6.11
N VAL A 22 3.30 0.44 -4.79
CA VAL A 22 4.27 1.23 -4.03
C VAL A 22 5.69 0.80 -4.36
N ALA A 23 5.96 -0.51 -4.51
CA ALA A 23 7.23 -1.02 -4.97
C ALA A 23 7.58 -0.55 -6.40
N LEU A 24 6.59 -0.57 -7.30
CA LEU A 24 6.74 -0.12 -8.69
C LEU A 24 7.06 1.39 -8.73
N ILE A 25 6.28 2.20 -8.02
CA ILE A 25 6.48 3.65 -7.94
C ILE A 25 7.84 3.94 -7.32
N SER A 26 8.19 3.30 -6.20
CA SER A 26 9.49 3.48 -5.53
C SER A 26 10.66 3.20 -6.44
N LYS A 27 10.59 2.11 -7.21
CA LYS A 27 11.62 1.75 -8.17
C LYS A 27 11.72 2.78 -9.30
N HIS A 28 10.60 3.14 -9.92
CA HIS A 28 10.60 4.09 -11.03
C HIS A 28 11.01 5.50 -10.60
N LEU A 29 10.51 5.99 -9.46
CA LEU A 29 10.90 7.29 -8.93
C LEU A 29 12.39 7.29 -8.58
N SER A 30 12.91 6.25 -7.95
CA SER A 30 14.35 6.19 -7.63
C SER A 30 15.23 6.21 -8.88
N ILE A 31 14.84 5.47 -9.94
CA ILE A 31 15.54 5.48 -11.23
C ILE A 31 15.45 6.86 -11.89
N ALA A 32 14.25 7.44 -11.93
CA ALA A 32 14.02 8.75 -12.53
C ALA A 32 14.80 9.85 -11.79
N LEU A 33 14.81 9.84 -10.46
CA LEU A 33 15.57 10.77 -9.63
C LEU A 33 17.07 10.70 -9.93
N ASN A 34 17.62 9.49 -10.02
CA ASN A 34 19.05 9.27 -10.30
C ASN A 34 19.46 9.68 -11.72
N GLN A 35 18.52 9.73 -12.66
CA GLN A 35 18.77 10.11 -14.06
C GLN A 35 18.37 11.56 -14.36
N SER A 36 17.64 12.21 -13.46
CA SER A 36 17.12 13.55 -13.65
C SER A 36 18.18 14.62 -13.38
N ARG A 37 18.12 15.71 -14.14
CA ARG A 37 18.91 16.93 -13.89
C ARG A 37 18.12 17.93 -13.05
N LEU A 38 17.32 17.44 -12.10
CA LEU A 38 16.53 18.29 -11.22
C LEU A 38 17.44 18.94 -10.18
N ASP A 39 17.05 20.13 -9.73
CA ASP A 39 17.72 20.79 -8.60
C ASP A 39 17.61 19.93 -7.33
N GLU A 40 18.66 19.93 -6.52
CA GLU A 40 18.77 19.16 -5.26
C GLU A 40 17.56 19.39 -4.33
N GLU A 41 17.02 20.61 -4.28
CA GLU A 41 15.83 20.92 -3.48
C GLU A 41 14.60 20.12 -3.95
N VAL A 42 14.43 19.97 -5.27
CA VAL A 42 13.32 19.21 -5.86
C VAL A 42 13.54 17.71 -5.66
N LEU A 43 14.78 17.24 -5.80
CA LEU A 43 15.15 15.85 -5.50
C LEU A 43 14.87 15.51 -4.03
N GLY A 44 15.20 16.40 -3.10
CA GLY A 44 14.93 16.25 -1.67
C GLY A 44 13.44 16.14 -1.38
N LYS A 45 12.60 17.01 -1.97
CA LYS A 45 11.14 16.94 -1.83
C LYS A 45 10.56 15.63 -2.39
N LEU A 46 11.05 15.17 -3.53
CA LEU A 46 10.58 13.92 -4.15
C LEU A 46 10.98 12.68 -3.33
N ARG A 47 12.18 12.66 -2.75
CA ARG A 47 12.60 11.59 -1.83
C ARG A 47 11.72 11.57 -0.58
N TYR A 48 11.45 12.74 0.00
CA TYR A 48 10.56 12.86 1.15
C TYR A 48 9.14 12.36 0.87
N LEU A 49 8.55 12.75 -0.27
CA LEU A 49 7.23 12.25 -0.67
C LEU A 49 7.23 10.74 -0.91
N LEU A 50 8.34 10.19 -1.43
CA LEU A 50 8.47 8.76 -1.63
C LEU A 50 8.52 7.99 -0.30
N ASP A 51 9.20 8.54 0.70
CA ASP A 51 9.27 7.91 2.01
C ASP A 51 7.91 7.97 2.74
N ILE A 52 7.18 9.07 2.64
CA ILE A 52 5.78 9.14 3.12
C ILE A 52 4.92 8.07 2.45
N LEU A 53 5.00 7.92 1.12
CA LEU A 53 4.22 6.92 0.39
C LEU A 53 4.50 5.49 0.88
N LYS A 54 5.75 5.18 1.23
CA LYS A 54 6.12 3.87 1.80
C LYS A 54 5.55 3.68 3.21
N GLU A 55 5.63 4.71 4.05
CA GLU A 55 5.06 4.67 5.40
C GLU A 55 3.54 4.46 5.36
N ASP A 56 2.83 5.20 4.51
CA ASP A 56 1.39 5.05 4.30
C ASP A 56 1.03 3.64 3.82
N SER A 57 1.82 3.07 2.91
CA SER A 57 1.64 1.68 2.45
C SER A 57 1.72 0.67 3.58
N ILE A 58 2.68 0.83 4.50
CA ILE A 58 2.85 -0.06 5.66
C ILE A 58 1.65 0.07 6.60
N LEU A 59 1.16 1.29 6.82
CA LEU A 59 -0.02 1.53 7.65
C LEU A 59 -1.28 0.92 7.05
N HIS A 60 -1.48 1.06 5.74
CA HIS A 60 -2.61 0.46 5.03
C HIS A 60 -2.56 -1.06 5.06
N GLU A 61 -1.38 -1.66 4.87
CA GLU A 61 -1.21 -3.11 5.00
C GLU A 61 -1.58 -3.60 6.41
N ALA A 62 -1.10 -2.91 7.45
CA ALA A 62 -1.43 -3.22 8.84
C ALA A 62 -2.94 -3.10 9.12
N MET A 63 -3.59 -2.06 8.59
CA MET A 63 -5.03 -1.85 8.69
C MET A 63 -5.81 -2.98 7.99
N LEU A 64 -5.45 -3.33 6.76
CA LEU A 64 -6.10 -4.40 5.99
C LEU A 64 -5.94 -5.76 6.68
N ASN A 65 -4.75 -6.06 7.21
CA ASN A 65 -4.51 -7.28 7.98
C ASN A 65 -5.35 -7.31 9.27
N SER A 66 -5.47 -6.18 9.97
CA SER A 66 -6.34 -6.05 11.15
C SER A 66 -7.82 -6.31 10.82
N LEU A 67 -8.29 -5.74 9.69
CA LEU A 67 -9.64 -6.00 9.18
C LEU A 67 -9.86 -7.47 8.84
N VAL A 68 -8.88 -8.11 8.17
CA VAL A 68 -8.94 -9.54 7.86
C VAL A 68 -9.06 -10.37 9.14
N VAL A 69 -8.30 -10.07 10.19
CA VAL A 69 -8.39 -10.76 11.49
C VAL A 69 -9.76 -10.54 12.14
N SER A 70 -10.24 -9.30 12.18
CA SER A 70 -11.55 -8.95 12.75
C SER A 70 -12.69 -9.69 12.04
N ILE A 71 -12.70 -9.65 10.70
CA ILE A 71 -13.68 -10.36 9.88
C ILE A 71 -13.55 -11.87 10.10
N SER A 72 -12.33 -12.41 10.14
CA SER A 72 -12.04 -13.84 10.40
C SER A 72 -12.57 -14.32 11.75
N ASN A 73 -12.63 -13.45 12.75
CA ASN A 73 -13.15 -13.77 14.08
C ASN A 73 -14.65 -13.48 14.23
N SER A 74 -15.28 -12.79 13.27
CA SER A 74 -16.73 -12.53 13.31
C SER A 74 -17.54 -13.80 13.02
N GLU A 75 -18.64 -14.02 13.74
CA GLU A 75 -19.52 -15.19 13.59
C GLU A 75 -20.50 -15.05 12.42
N THR A 76 -20.67 -13.83 11.90
CA THR A 76 -21.64 -13.49 10.85
C THR A 76 -20.96 -13.12 9.54
N ASN A 77 -21.63 -13.39 8.42
CA ASN A 77 -21.24 -12.80 7.15
C ASN A 77 -21.35 -11.26 7.23
N VAL A 78 -20.48 -10.57 6.49
CA VAL A 78 -20.44 -9.11 6.47
C VAL A 78 -21.56 -8.60 5.57
N TYR A 79 -22.41 -7.74 6.12
CA TYR A 79 -23.57 -7.18 5.42
C TYR A 79 -23.16 -6.19 4.33
#